data_AF-A0A3D1B712-F1
#
_entry.id   AF-A0A3D1B712-F1
#
_cell.length_a   1.000
_cell.length_b   1.000
_cell.length_c   1.000
_cell.angle_alpha   90.00
_cell.angle_beta   90.00
_cell.angle_gamma   90.00
#
_symmetry.space_group_name_H-M   'P 1'
#
loop_
_entity.id
_entity.type
_entity.pdbx_description
1 polymer ?
#
loop_
_entity_poly.entity_id
_entity_poly.type
_entity_poly.pdbx_seq_one_letter_code
_entity_poly.pdbx_strand_id
1 'polypeptide(L)'
;MQEEMKVWLEWLGEHAELETLVASAALIFAAWLANWVVKRILVSGLYKILRSTRETQLQDFGIIRRLSNIVPALVLSIGVNAVPGLPEAAVTVVRNVCGGFIVLTIALALGALLDIINMMYQRRADAHVHPIKGYLQVIKIVLYAVATILIIATLIDRSPLILLSGLGAMAAVLMLIFQDTILSLVASVQITSNDLIRVGDWVEMPQLNVDGDVIDIALHTVKVQNWDKTI
;
A
#
# COMPACT_ATOMS: atom_id res chain seq x y z
N MET A 1 -2.76 -50.05 -14.68
CA MET A 1 -2.54 -48.75 -14.00
C MET A 1 -3.49 -47.64 -14.46
N GLN A 2 -3.56 -47.27 -15.75
CA GLN A 2 -4.54 -46.25 -16.19
C GLN A 2 -6.00 -46.76 -16.18
N GLU A 3 -6.24 -48.02 -16.54
CA GLU A 3 -7.56 -48.67 -16.47
C GLU A 3 -8.08 -48.76 -15.02
N GLU A 4 -7.26 -49.22 -14.08
CA GLU A 4 -7.64 -49.26 -12.65
C GLU A 4 -7.92 -47.85 -12.11
N MET A 5 -7.13 -46.85 -12.49
CA MET A 5 -7.36 -45.46 -12.07
C MET A 5 -8.70 -44.91 -12.58
N LYS A 6 -9.14 -45.31 -13.78
CA LYS A 6 -10.47 -44.96 -14.31
C LYS A 6 -11.59 -45.65 -13.55
N VAL A 7 -11.44 -46.93 -13.20
CA VAL A 7 -12.43 -47.68 -12.42
C VAL A 7 -12.62 -47.09 -11.02
N TRP A 8 -11.52 -46.68 -10.37
CA TRP A 8 -11.59 -45.96 -9.09
C TRP A 8 -12.22 -44.56 -9.22
N LEU A 9 -11.98 -43.85 -10.33
CA LEU A 9 -12.61 -42.56 -10.61
C LEU A 9 -14.12 -42.69 -10.91
N GLU A 10 -14.55 -43.73 -11.64
CA GLU A 10 -15.97 -44.02 -11.90
C GLU A 10 -16.72 -44.43 -10.63
N TRP A 11 -16.08 -45.24 -9.76
CA TRP A 11 -16.65 -45.62 -8.45
C TRP A 11 -16.74 -44.43 -7.48
N LEU A 12 -15.76 -43.51 -7.52
CA LEU A 12 -15.80 -42.25 -6.77
C LEU A 12 -16.90 -41.32 -7.28
N GLY A 13 -17.14 -41.28 -8.60
CA GLY A 13 -18.21 -40.50 -9.21
C GLY A 13 -19.63 -40.96 -8.84
N GLU A 14 -19.81 -42.21 -8.40
CA GLU A 14 -21.10 -42.68 -7.85
C GLU A 14 -21.41 -42.07 -6.46
N HIS A 15 -20.40 -41.58 -5.74
CA HIS A 15 -20.53 -40.99 -4.41
C HIS A 15 -19.99 -39.56 -4.41
N ALA A 16 -20.81 -38.62 -4.89
CA ALA A 16 -20.46 -37.21 -5.05
C ALA A 16 -19.81 -36.56 -3.81
N GLU A 17 -20.19 -36.97 -2.59
CA GLU A 17 -19.59 -36.49 -1.34
C GLU A 17 -18.15 -36.99 -1.13
N LEU A 18 -17.85 -38.23 -1.50
CA LEU A 18 -16.51 -38.82 -1.39
C LEU A 18 -15.55 -38.24 -2.43
N GLU A 19 -16.02 -38.01 -3.66
CA GLU A 19 -15.23 -37.35 -4.71
C GLU A 19 -14.82 -35.93 -4.29
N THR A 20 -15.77 -35.15 -3.74
CA THR A 20 -15.53 -33.80 -3.23
C THR A 20 -14.49 -33.78 -2.11
N LEU A 21 -14.58 -34.74 -1.17
CA LEU A 21 -13.64 -34.86 -0.05
C LEU A 21 -12.23 -35.22 -0.52
N VAL A 22 -12.10 -36.18 -1.44
CA VAL A 22 -10.82 -36.62 -1.99
C VAL A 22 -10.16 -35.50 -2.79
N ALA A 23 -10.91 -34.80 -3.64
CA ALA A 23 -10.41 -33.67 -4.41
C ALA A 23 -9.98 -32.48 -3.51
N SER A 24 -10.76 -32.18 -2.47
CA SER A 24 -10.41 -31.16 -1.47
C SER A 24 -9.13 -31.52 -0.70
N ALA A 25 -9.01 -32.77 -0.26
CA ALA A 25 -7.82 -33.26 0.43
C ALA A 25 -6.57 -33.22 -0.47
N ALA A 26 -6.72 -33.62 -1.75
CA ALA A 26 -5.65 -33.52 -2.74
C ALA A 26 -5.21 -32.07 -2.98
N LEU A 27 -6.14 -31.12 -3.04
CA LEU A 27 -5.84 -29.71 -3.19
C LEU A 27 -5.07 -29.14 -1.98
N ILE A 28 -5.50 -29.47 -0.76
CA ILE A 28 -4.82 -29.06 0.47
C ILE A 28 -3.40 -29.66 0.51
N PHE A 29 -3.26 -30.93 0.12
CA PHE A 29 -1.97 -31.59 0.03
C PHE A 29 -1.05 -30.92 -1.00
N ALA A 30 -1.57 -30.56 -2.18
CA ALA A 30 -0.83 -29.83 -3.19
C ALA A 30 -0.36 -28.45 -2.70
N ALA A 31 -1.23 -27.72 -1.99
CA ALA A 31 -0.87 -26.43 -1.40
C ALA A 31 0.20 -26.58 -0.30
N TRP A 32 0.09 -27.61 0.54
CA TRP A 32 1.08 -27.94 1.56
C TRP A 32 2.44 -28.30 0.96
N LEU A 33 2.44 -29.15 -0.07
CA LEU A 33 3.65 -29.56 -0.79
C LEU A 33 4.32 -28.35 -1.46
N ALA A 34 3.53 -27.49 -2.12
CA ALA A 34 4.04 -26.27 -2.74
C ALA A 34 4.70 -25.35 -1.69
N ASN A 35 4.05 -25.12 -0.55
CA ASN A 35 4.63 -24.35 0.56
C ASN A 35 5.95 -24.98 1.06
N TRP A 36 6.01 -26.30 1.18
CA TRP A 36 7.21 -27.02 1.62
C TRP A 36 8.36 -26.88 0.61
N VAL A 37 8.10 -27.10 -0.68
CA VAL A 37 9.08 -26.96 -1.77
C VAL A 37 9.64 -25.53 -1.81
N VAL A 38 8.76 -24.55 -1.78
CA VAL A 38 9.12 -23.12 -1.86
C VAL A 38 9.97 -22.72 -0.66
N LYS A 39 9.58 -23.10 0.57
CA LYS A 39 10.41 -22.82 1.75
C LYS A 39 11.75 -23.54 1.69
N ARG A 40 11.77 -24.80 1.24
CA ARG A 40 13.01 -25.58 1.15
C ARG A 40 13.98 -25.05 0.09
N ILE A 41 13.48 -24.60 -1.05
CA ILE A 41 14.32 -24.09 -2.15
C ILE A 41 14.67 -22.61 -1.95
N LEU A 42 13.66 -21.74 -1.77
CA LEU A 42 13.90 -20.29 -1.71
C LEU A 42 14.53 -19.85 -0.41
N VAL A 43 14.08 -20.34 0.75
CA VAL A 43 14.66 -19.90 2.03
C VAL A 43 16.04 -20.53 2.22
N SER A 44 16.20 -21.83 1.97
CA SER A 44 17.47 -22.53 2.18
C SER A 44 18.53 -22.18 1.11
N GLY A 45 18.13 -22.05 -0.15
CA GLY A 45 19.03 -21.67 -1.25
C GLY A 45 19.54 -20.24 -1.12
N LEU A 46 18.65 -19.30 -0.77
CA LEU A 46 19.03 -17.89 -0.66
C LEU A 46 19.83 -17.60 0.62
N TYR A 47 19.51 -18.22 1.76
CA TYR A 47 20.34 -18.12 2.97
C TYR A 47 21.78 -18.63 2.73
N LYS A 48 21.94 -19.65 1.89
CA LYS A 48 23.25 -20.21 1.56
C LYS A 48 24.09 -19.28 0.68
N ILE A 49 23.44 -18.54 -0.23
CA ILE A 49 24.09 -17.53 -1.08
C ILE A 49 24.39 -16.25 -0.28
N LEU A 50 23.46 -15.78 0.55
CA LEU A 50 23.66 -14.57 1.36
C LEU A 50 24.75 -14.74 2.44
N ARG A 51 24.92 -15.94 3.02
CA ARG A 51 26.03 -16.21 3.96
C ARG A 51 27.41 -16.12 3.32
N SER A 52 27.52 -16.20 2.00
CA SER A 52 28.79 -16.03 1.28
C SER A 52 29.24 -14.57 1.23
N THR A 53 28.34 -13.61 1.45
CA THR A 53 28.65 -12.17 1.39
C THR A 53 28.76 -11.63 2.82
N ARG A 54 29.96 -11.74 3.37
CA ARG A 54 30.31 -11.65 4.81
C ARG A 54 30.02 -10.32 5.54
N GLU A 55 29.50 -9.29 4.87
CA GLU A 55 29.51 -7.90 5.36
C GLU A 55 28.13 -7.28 5.56
N THR A 56 27.08 -7.85 4.96
CA THR A 56 25.77 -7.22 5.00
C THR A 56 24.95 -7.80 6.13
N GLN A 57 24.84 -7.07 7.24
CA GLN A 57 23.68 -7.11 8.14
C GLN A 57 22.41 -6.73 7.34
N LEU A 58 22.02 -7.57 6.38
CA LEU A 58 20.69 -7.56 5.81
C LEU A 58 19.81 -8.05 6.95
N GLN A 59 19.24 -7.09 7.68
CA GLN A 59 18.12 -7.37 8.56
C GLN A 59 17.16 -8.25 7.77
N ASP A 60 16.67 -9.33 8.38
CA ASP A 60 15.80 -10.28 7.70
C ASP A 60 14.44 -9.57 7.48
N PHE A 61 14.34 -8.78 6.40
CA PHE A 61 13.14 -8.01 6.05
C PHE A 61 11.95 -8.93 5.73
N GLY A 62 12.14 -10.25 5.78
CA GLY A 62 11.10 -11.25 5.65
C GLY A 62 10.46 -11.29 4.27
N ILE A 63 11.01 -10.58 3.27
CA ILE A 63 10.47 -10.47 1.91
C ILE A 63 10.32 -11.87 1.30
N ILE A 64 11.37 -12.68 1.37
CA ILE A 64 11.40 -14.04 0.80
C ILE A 64 10.38 -14.94 1.52
N ARG A 65 10.31 -14.84 2.85
CA ARG A 65 9.33 -15.59 3.66
C ARG A 65 7.89 -15.18 3.32
N ARG A 66 7.65 -13.88 3.12
CA ARG A 66 6.34 -13.36 2.70
C ARG A 66 5.98 -13.86 1.30
N LEU A 67 6.86 -13.66 0.32
CA LEU A 67 6.66 -14.13 -1.07
C LEU A 67 6.49 -15.66 -1.15
N SER A 68 7.15 -16.42 -0.27
CA SER A 68 6.98 -17.88 -0.23
C SER A 68 5.55 -18.33 0.10
N ASN A 69 4.79 -17.51 0.82
CA ASN A 69 3.40 -17.80 1.14
C ASN A 69 2.42 -17.47 -0.02
N ILE A 70 2.88 -16.81 -1.09
CA ILE A 70 2.05 -16.55 -2.28
C ILE A 70 1.77 -17.84 -3.05
N VAL A 71 2.76 -18.72 -3.17
CA VAL A 71 2.66 -19.95 -3.94
C VAL A 71 1.53 -20.87 -3.45
N PRO A 72 1.42 -21.23 -2.15
CA PRO A 72 0.29 -22.03 -1.68
C PRO A 72 -1.06 -21.31 -1.89
N ALA A 73 -1.12 -19.98 -1.73
CA ALA A 73 -2.35 -19.23 -1.99
C ALA A 73 -2.76 -19.28 -3.48
N LEU A 74 -1.80 -19.24 -4.41
CA LEU A 74 -2.06 -19.43 -5.85
C LEU A 74 -2.58 -20.84 -6.14
N VAL A 75 -1.96 -21.87 -5.54
CA VAL A 75 -2.40 -23.27 -5.70
C VAL A 75 -3.85 -23.43 -5.23
N LEU A 76 -4.19 -22.89 -4.05
CA LEU A 76 -5.56 -22.90 -3.55
C LEU A 76 -6.51 -22.11 -4.46
N SER A 77 -6.14 -20.90 -4.87
CA SER A 77 -6.98 -20.04 -5.70
C SER A 77 -7.29 -20.63 -7.08
N ILE A 78 -6.35 -21.35 -7.69
CA ILE A 78 -6.53 -21.95 -9.01
C ILE A 78 -7.20 -23.32 -8.88
N GLY A 79 -6.73 -24.14 -7.93
CA GLY A 79 -7.16 -25.52 -7.78
C GLY A 79 -8.53 -25.69 -7.13
N VAL A 80 -9.08 -24.66 -6.47
CA VAL A 80 -10.45 -24.73 -5.91
C VAL A 80 -11.53 -24.95 -6.97
N ASN A 81 -11.31 -24.52 -8.22
CA ASN A 81 -12.25 -24.77 -9.33
C ASN A 81 -12.22 -26.21 -9.84
N ALA A 82 -11.16 -26.97 -9.51
CA ALA A 82 -11.01 -28.36 -9.93
C ALA A 82 -11.65 -29.35 -8.94
N VAL A 83 -12.24 -28.87 -7.85
CA VAL A 83 -12.91 -29.69 -6.84
C VAL A 83 -14.40 -29.80 -7.22
N PRO A 84 -14.87 -30.96 -7.68
CA PRO A 84 -16.29 -31.18 -7.98
C PRO A 84 -17.12 -31.14 -6.70
N GLY A 85 -18.39 -30.74 -6.80
CA GLY A 85 -19.36 -30.77 -5.69
C GLY A 85 -19.25 -29.62 -4.66
N LEU A 86 -18.28 -28.70 -4.78
CA LEU A 86 -18.25 -27.51 -3.94
C LEU A 86 -19.34 -26.50 -4.32
N PRO A 87 -20.02 -25.89 -3.33
CA PRO A 87 -20.90 -24.75 -3.60
C PRO A 87 -20.13 -23.62 -4.27
N GLU A 88 -20.70 -23.04 -5.34
CA GLU A 88 -20.07 -21.93 -6.08
C GLU A 88 -19.70 -20.75 -5.17
N ALA A 89 -20.51 -20.50 -4.13
CA ALA A 89 -20.24 -19.49 -3.12
C ALA A 89 -18.94 -19.78 -2.34
N ALA A 90 -18.67 -21.04 -1.98
CA ALA A 90 -17.45 -21.43 -1.28
C ALA A 90 -16.20 -21.27 -2.17
N VAL A 91 -16.31 -21.68 -3.44
CA VAL A 91 -15.25 -21.51 -4.45
C VAL A 91 -14.90 -20.02 -4.61
N THR A 92 -15.92 -19.18 -4.75
CA THR A 92 -15.77 -17.73 -4.89
C THR A 92 -15.10 -17.10 -3.66
N VAL A 93 -15.56 -17.46 -2.45
CA VAL A 93 -14.96 -16.96 -1.20
C VAL A 93 -13.49 -17.36 -1.09
N VAL A 94 -13.14 -18.63 -1.34
CA VAL A 94 -11.76 -19.11 -1.26
C VAL A 94 -10.88 -18.35 -2.26
N ARG A 95 -11.34 -18.21 -3.51
CA ARG A 95 -10.62 -17.47 -4.56
C ARG A 95 -10.39 -16.01 -4.17
N ASN A 96 -11.43 -15.33 -3.69
CA ASN A 96 -11.38 -13.92 -3.34
C ASN A 96 -10.47 -13.66 -2.13
N VAL A 97 -10.56 -14.50 -1.10
CA VAL A 97 -9.70 -14.43 0.09
C VAL A 97 -8.23 -14.70 -0.28
N CYS A 98 -7.97 -15.74 -1.09
CA CYS A 98 -6.62 -16.03 -1.57
C CYS A 98 -6.06 -14.88 -2.41
N GLY A 99 -6.86 -14.33 -3.33
CA GLY A 99 -6.47 -13.17 -4.14
C GLY A 99 -6.13 -11.95 -3.30
N GLY A 100 -6.97 -11.60 -2.32
CA GLY A 100 -6.72 -10.52 -1.37
C GLY A 100 -5.45 -10.74 -0.55
N PHE A 101 -5.22 -11.97 -0.08
CA PHE A 101 -4.00 -12.33 0.65
C PHE A 101 -2.73 -12.20 -0.21
N ILE A 102 -2.80 -12.59 -1.49
CA ILE A 102 -1.69 -12.44 -2.44
C ILE A 102 -1.35 -10.96 -2.63
N VAL A 103 -2.36 -10.11 -2.90
CA VAL A 103 -2.17 -8.67 -3.07
C VAL A 103 -1.52 -8.05 -1.83
N LEU A 104 -2.03 -8.37 -0.63
CA LEU A 104 -1.47 -7.90 0.64
C LEU A 104 0.00 -8.31 0.79
N THR A 105 0.31 -9.57 0.48
CA THR A 105 1.66 -10.11 0.61
C THR A 105 2.64 -9.42 -0.35
N ILE A 106 2.23 -9.15 -1.58
CA ILE A 106 3.01 -8.39 -2.56
C ILE A 106 3.24 -6.96 -2.08
N ALA A 107 2.19 -6.28 -1.60
CA ALA A 107 2.31 -4.91 -1.11
C ALA A 107 3.28 -4.81 0.09
N LEU A 108 3.19 -5.77 1.02
CA LEU A 108 4.11 -5.88 2.16
C LEU A 108 5.56 -6.19 1.74
N ALA A 109 5.75 -6.98 0.67
CA ALA A 109 7.07 -7.28 0.13
C ALA A 109 7.70 -6.05 -0.55
N LEU A 110 6.92 -5.31 -1.35
CA LEU A 110 7.37 -4.07 -1.99
C LEU A 110 7.67 -2.98 -0.95
N GLY A 111 6.84 -2.85 0.09
CA GLY A 111 7.10 -1.91 1.19
C GLY A 111 8.42 -2.21 1.90
N ALA A 112 8.73 -3.49 2.14
CA ALA A 112 10.00 -3.91 2.71
C ALA A 112 11.18 -3.72 1.74
N LEU A 113 10.97 -3.87 0.43
CA LEU A 113 11.99 -3.54 -0.58
C LEU A 113 12.35 -2.04 -0.54
N LEU A 114 11.37 -1.16 -0.39
CA LEU A 114 11.60 0.28 -0.24
C LEU A 114 12.39 0.59 1.05
N ASP A 115 12.19 -0.18 2.13
CA ASP A 115 13.02 -0.06 3.35
C ASP A 115 14.48 -0.47 3.10
N ILE A 116 14.71 -1.55 2.36
CA ILE A 116 16.06 -1.97 1.97
C ILE A 116 16.73 -0.88 1.14
N ILE A 117 16.03 -0.31 0.17
CA ILE A 117 16.55 0.79 -0.66
C ILE A 117 16.92 2.00 0.21
N ASN A 118 16.05 2.39 1.13
CA ASN A 118 16.34 3.48 2.07
C ASN A 118 17.56 3.17 2.94
N MET A 119 17.65 1.96 3.50
CA MET A 119 18.78 1.54 4.32
C MET A 119 20.10 1.55 3.53
N MET A 120 20.09 1.05 2.30
CA MET A 120 21.26 1.07 1.41
C MET A 120 21.67 2.50 1.05
N TYR A 121 20.70 3.38 0.83
CA TYR A 121 20.96 4.78 0.55
C TYR A 121 21.59 5.49 1.74
N GLN A 122 21.07 5.28 2.95
CA GLN A 122 21.57 5.91 4.18
C GLN A 122 23.00 5.51 4.57
N ARG A 123 23.54 4.41 4.02
CA ARG A 123 24.94 4.01 4.23
C ARG A 123 25.94 4.85 3.41
N ARG A 124 25.48 5.65 2.44
CA ARG A 124 26.35 6.52 1.63
C ARG A 124 26.71 7.79 2.41
N ALA A 125 27.95 8.27 2.25
CA ALA A 125 28.43 9.48 2.91
C ALA A 125 27.55 10.70 2.61
N ASP A 126 27.05 10.81 1.38
CA ASP A 126 26.25 11.96 0.91
C ASP A 126 24.78 11.93 1.35
N ALA A 127 24.31 10.85 2.01
CA ALA A 127 22.90 10.64 2.33
C ALA A 127 22.32 11.68 3.30
N HIS A 128 23.17 12.34 4.09
CA HIS A 128 22.77 13.41 5.02
C HIS A 128 22.39 14.71 4.29
N VAL A 129 22.93 14.92 3.09
CA VAL A 129 22.69 16.15 2.30
C VAL A 129 21.37 16.05 1.55
N HIS A 130 20.97 14.84 1.13
CA HIS A 130 19.76 14.60 0.34
C HIS A 130 18.90 13.49 0.95
N PRO A 131 18.08 13.78 1.98
CA PRO A 131 17.27 12.76 2.63
C PRO A 131 16.12 12.29 1.72
N ILE A 132 16.19 11.05 1.23
CA ILE A 132 15.13 10.47 0.37
C ILE A 132 13.97 9.82 1.15
N LYS A 133 14.08 9.72 2.48
CA LYS A 133 13.14 8.99 3.33
C LYS A 133 11.69 9.48 3.16
N GLY A 134 11.49 10.80 3.07
CA GLY A 134 10.17 11.40 2.86
C GLY A 134 9.51 10.94 1.56
N TYR A 135 10.26 10.97 0.45
CA TYR A 135 9.76 10.52 -0.85
C TYR A 135 9.40 9.02 -0.86
N LEU A 136 10.26 8.18 -0.29
CA LEU A 136 9.98 6.74 -0.16
C LEU A 136 8.74 6.47 0.71
N GLN A 137 8.51 7.30 1.74
CA GLN A 137 7.30 7.21 2.57
C GLN A 137 6.03 7.59 1.80
N VAL A 138 6.07 8.63 0.96
CA VAL A 138 4.94 8.97 0.08
C VAL A 138 4.65 7.82 -0.90
N ILE A 139 5.68 7.24 -1.51
CA ILE A 139 5.51 6.07 -2.41
C ILE A 139 4.89 4.89 -1.67
N LYS A 140 5.31 4.62 -0.43
CA LYS A 140 4.71 3.58 0.41
C LYS A 140 3.23 3.82 0.70
N ILE A 141 2.84 5.07 0.99
CA ILE A 141 1.44 5.43 1.25
C ILE A 141 0.61 5.14 0.00
N VAL A 142 1.07 5.59 -1.18
CA VAL A 142 0.38 5.32 -2.45
C VAL A 142 0.28 3.83 -2.71
N LEU A 143 1.36 3.09 -2.49
CA LEU A 143 1.40 1.63 -2.66
C LEU A 143 0.37 0.91 -1.78
N TYR A 144 0.30 1.25 -0.49
CA TYR A 144 -0.67 0.64 0.43
C TYR A 144 -2.11 1.08 0.14
N ALA A 145 -2.33 2.32 -0.31
CA ALA A 145 -3.64 2.78 -0.76
C ALA A 145 -4.14 1.97 -1.97
N VAL A 146 -3.31 1.81 -3.00
CA VAL A 146 -3.63 0.99 -4.18
C VAL A 146 -3.87 -0.47 -3.79
N ALA A 147 -3.00 -1.05 -2.96
CA ALA A 147 -3.16 -2.42 -2.48
C ALA A 147 -4.48 -2.62 -1.72
N THR A 148 -4.88 -1.67 -0.89
CA THR A 148 -6.16 -1.72 -0.16
C THR A 148 -7.34 -1.74 -1.11
N ILE A 149 -7.32 -0.90 -2.15
CA ILE A 149 -8.37 -0.88 -3.16
C ILE A 149 -8.42 -2.21 -3.93
N LEU A 150 -7.28 -2.76 -4.32
CA LEU A 150 -7.19 -4.06 -4.99
C LEU A 150 -7.73 -5.20 -4.11
N ILE A 151 -7.44 -5.18 -2.81
CA ILE A 151 -7.98 -6.17 -1.86
C ILE A 151 -9.50 -6.07 -1.81
N ILE A 152 -10.05 -4.88 -1.61
CA ILE A 152 -11.51 -4.67 -1.55
C ILE A 152 -12.18 -5.09 -2.86
N ALA A 153 -11.60 -4.69 -3.99
CA ALA A 153 -12.07 -5.06 -5.33
C ALA A 153 -12.14 -6.58 -5.49
N THR A 154 -11.08 -7.27 -5.07
CA THR A 154 -10.99 -8.74 -5.16
C THR A 154 -11.98 -9.42 -4.21
N LEU A 155 -12.19 -8.88 -3.01
CA LEU A 155 -13.13 -9.46 -2.04
C LEU A 155 -14.59 -9.35 -2.47
N ILE A 156 -14.97 -8.21 -3.07
CA ILE A 156 -16.34 -7.94 -3.53
C ILE A 156 -16.57 -8.43 -4.98
N ASP A 157 -15.54 -9.04 -5.59
CA ASP A 157 -15.57 -9.51 -6.98
C ASP A 157 -15.96 -8.39 -7.98
N ARG A 158 -15.38 -7.20 -7.79
CA ARG A 158 -15.59 -6.03 -8.65
C ARG A 158 -14.29 -5.57 -9.24
N SER A 159 -14.35 -4.94 -10.41
CA SER A 159 -13.14 -4.43 -11.04
C SER A 159 -12.58 -3.27 -10.20
N PRO A 160 -11.25 -3.24 -9.96
CA PRO A 160 -10.62 -2.14 -9.21
C PRO A 160 -10.85 -0.78 -9.85
N LEU A 161 -10.96 -0.74 -11.17
CA LEU A 161 -11.21 0.48 -11.94
C LEU A 161 -12.56 1.11 -11.62
N ILE A 162 -13.60 0.30 -11.32
CA ILE A 162 -14.91 0.83 -10.91
C ILE A 162 -14.82 1.49 -9.53
N LEU A 163 -14.08 0.88 -8.59
CA LEU A 163 -13.89 1.47 -7.26
C LEU A 163 -13.04 2.75 -7.33
N LEU A 164 -11.97 2.72 -8.13
CA LEU A 164 -11.12 3.89 -8.37
C LEU A 164 -11.89 5.02 -9.06
N SER A 165 -12.72 4.70 -10.05
CA SER A 165 -13.53 5.71 -10.74
C SER A 165 -14.59 6.31 -9.82
N GLY A 166 -15.24 5.50 -8.98
CA GLY A 166 -16.19 6.01 -7.98
C GLY A 166 -15.51 6.91 -6.95
N LEU A 167 -14.39 6.47 -6.37
CA LEU A 167 -13.62 7.27 -5.42
C LEU A 167 -13.06 8.55 -6.06
N GLY A 168 -12.57 8.45 -7.30
CA GLY A 168 -12.08 9.59 -8.07
C GLY A 168 -13.18 10.59 -8.42
N ALA A 169 -14.36 10.11 -8.80
CA ALA A 169 -15.53 10.95 -9.06
C ALA A 169 -15.99 11.67 -7.79
N MET A 170 -16.08 10.96 -6.66
CA MET A 170 -16.38 11.59 -5.36
C MET A 170 -15.32 12.62 -4.97
N ALA A 171 -14.03 12.30 -5.15
CA ALA A 171 -12.94 13.23 -4.87
C ALA A 171 -13.00 14.48 -5.77
N ALA A 172 -13.33 14.32 -7.05
CA ALA A 172 -13.51 15.43 -7.98
C ALA A 172 -14.71 16.30 -7.59
N VAL A 173 -15.84 15.69 -7.22
CA VAL A 173 -17.03 16.42 -6.73
C VAL A 173 -16.71 17.17 -5.44
N LEU A 174 -16.02 16.54 -4.48
CA LEU A 174 -15.57 17.20 -3.26
C LEU A 174 -14.60 18.35 -3.57
N MET A 175 -13.66 18.14 -4.48
CA MET A 175 -12.74 19.19 -4.93
C MET A 175 -13.49 20.39 -5.52
N LEU A 176 -14.53 20.15 -6.33
CA LEU A 176 -15.37 21.21 -6.89
C LEU A 176 -16.13 21.98 -5.81
N ILE A 177 -16.71 21.27 -4.84
CA ILE A 177 -17.48 21.91 -3.74
C ILE A 177 -16.56 22.73 -2.83
N PHE A 178 -15.35 22.25 -2.56
CA PHE A 178 -14.40 22.91 -1.66
C PHE A 178 -13.34 23.75 -2.37
N GLN A 179 -13.48 23.99 -3.67
CA GLN A 179 -12.45 24.65 -4.49
C GLN A 179 -12.05 26.02 -3.91
N ASP A 180 -13.04 26.89 -3.63
CA ASP A 180 -12.80 28.24 -3.12
C ASP A 180 -12.20 28.20 -1.70
N THR A 181 -12.59 27.21 -0.90
CA THR A 181 -12.04 27.01 0.46
C THR A 181 -10.57 26.60 0.40
N ILE A 182 -10.22 25.68 -0.51
CA ILE A 182 -8.82 25.25 -0.71
C ILE A 182 -7.98 26.42 -1.21
N LEU A 183 -8.49 27.23 -2.16
CA LEU A 183 -7.79 28.42 -2.67
C LEU A 183 -7.55 29.46 -1.56
N SER A 184 -8.56 29.72 -0.72
CA SER A 184 -8.43 30.63 0.43
C SER A 184 -7.40 30.14 1.45
N LEU A 185 -7.39 28.82 1.74
CA LEU A 185 -6.41 28.21 2.64
C LEU A 185 -4.98 28.35 2.09
N VAL A 186 -4.78 28.03 0.81
CA VAL A 186 -3.46 28.14 0.16
C VAL A 186 -3.01 29.61 0.12
N ALA A 187 -3.91 30.55 -0.17
CA ALA A 187 -3.61 31.98 -0.13
C ALA A 187 -3.18 32.44 1.27
N SER A 188 -3.87 32.02 2.34
CA SER A 188 -3.50 32.35 3.72
C SER A 188 -2.12 31.80 4.11
N VAL A 189 -1.81 30.54 3.75
CA VAL A 189 -0.49 29.94 3.99
C VAL A 189 0.60 30.65 3.20
N GLN A 190 0.35 31.01 1.93
CA GLN A 190 1.30 31.73 1.10
C GLN A 190 1.59 33.14 1.64
N ILE A 191 0.55 33.89 2.06
CA ILE A 191 0.71 35.22 2.67
C ILE A 191 1.56 35.13 3.95
N THR A 192 1.27 34.15 4.81
CA THR A 192 2.02 33.94 6.06
C THR A 192 3.46 33.48 5.80
N SER A 193 3.69 32.71 4.73
CA SER A 193 5.01 32.17 4.40
C SER A 193 5.90 33.13 3.61
N ASN A 194 5.35 34.20 3.04
CA ASN A 194 6.10 35.14 2.19
C ASN A 194 6.81 36.26 2.95
N ASP A 195 6.70 36.33 4.28
CA ASP A 195 7.54 37.18 5.15
C ASP A 195 7.69 38.62 4.61
N LEU A 196 6.61 39.16 4.02
CA LEU A 196 6.62 40.48 3.36
C LEU A 196 6.80 41.61 4.36
N ILE A 197 6.50 41.34 5.63
CA ILE A 197 6.49 42.27 6.74
C ILE A 197 6.81 41.49 8.01
N ARG A 198 7.83 41.92 8.78
CA ARG A 198 8.18 41.38 10.09
C ARG A 198 7.80 42.35 11.20
N VAL A 199 7.68 41.83 12.43
CA VAL A 199 7.54 42.70 13.61
C VAL A 199 8.78 43.59 13.73
N GLY A 200 8.57 44.90 13.78
CA GLY A 200 9.63 45.92 13.75
C GLY A 200 9.95 46.51 12.37
N ASP A 201 9.30 46.06 11.29
CA ASP A 201 9.39 46.76 10.00
C ASP A 201 8.49 48.00 10.01
N TRP A 202 8.96 49.07 9.37
CA TRP A 202 8.17 50.29 9.15
C TRP A 202 7.27 50.12 7.92
N VAL A 203 5.97 50.36 8.08
CA VAL A 203 4.98 50.19 7.01
C VAL A 203 4.21 51.49 6.80
N GLU A 204 4.13 51.92 5.55
CA GLU A 204 3.34 53.08 5.12
C GLU A 204 2.21 52.63 4.17
N MET A 205 0.96 52.93 4.54
CA MET A 205 -0.23 52.68 3.74
C MET A 205 -1.06 53.97 3.62
N PRO A 206 -0.82 54.81 2.59
CA PRO A 206 -1.45 56.13 2.44
C PRO A 206 -2.98 56.09 2.35
N GLN A 207 -3.53 54.99 1.84
CA GLN A 207 -4.98 54.81 1.68
C GLN A 207 -5.72 54.57 3.00
N LEU A 208 -5.00 54.08 4.03
CA LEU A 208 -5.53 53.78 5.36
C LEU A 208 -5.00 54.74 6.42
N ASN A 209 -4.19 55.73 6.02
CA ASN A 209 -3.57 56.70 6.91
C ASN A 209 -2.74 56.05 8.03
N VAL A 210 -2.04 54.96 7.68
CA VAL A 210 -1.15 54.18 8.55
C VAL A 210 0.29 54.48 8.14
N ASP A 211 1.12 54.89 9.10
CA ASP A 211 2.53 55.20 8.92
C ASP A 211 3.28 54.95 10.25
N GLY A 212 3.88 53.77 10.38
CA GLY A 212 4.55 53.40 11.62
C GLY A 212 5.06 51.96 11.72
N ASP A 213 5.49 51.59 12.92
CA ASP A 213 6.14 50.32 13.21
C ASP A 213 5.12 49.18 13.41
N VAL A 214 5.41 48.01 12.84
CA VAL A 214 4.59 46.82 13.04
C VAL A 214 4.86 46.23 14.42
N ILE A 215 3.83 46.22 15.27
CA ILE A 215 3.92 45.75 16.66
C ILE A 215 3.48 44.29 16.83
N ASP A 216 2.63 43.78 15.94
CA ASP A 216 2.03 42.44 16.04
C ASP A 216 1.49 41.99 14.67
N ILE A 217 1.64 40.70 14.37
CA ILE A 217 1.15 40.06 13.14
C ILE A 217 0.30 38.86 13.53
N ALA A 218 -1.00 38.94 13.27
CA ALA A 218 -1.95 37.84 13.41
C ALA A 218 -2.29 37.23 12.04
N LEU A 219 -3.05 36.12 12.03
CA LEU A 219 -3.35 35.36 10.82
C LEU A 219 -3.99 36.16 9.66
N HIS A 220 -4.69 37.27 9.96
CA HIS A 220 -5.39 38.10 8.97
C HIS A 220 -5.33 39.61 9.29
N THR A 221 -4.55 40.02 10.28
CA THR A 221 -4.48 41.41 10.73
C THR A 221 -3.06 41.75 11.14
N VAL A 222 -2.63 42.96 10.77
CA VAL A 222 -1.35 43.55 11.20
C VAL A 222 -1.70 44.74 12.07
N LYS A 223 -1.11 44.83 13.27
CA LYS A 223 -1.23 46.02 14.11
C LYS A 223 -0.01 46.90 13.88
N VAL A 224 -0.27 48.17 13.60
CA VAL A 224 0.77 49.16 13.33
C VAL A 224 0.65 50.26 14.36
N GLN A 225 1.77 50.65 14.97
CA GLN A 225 1.83 51.82 15.82
C GLN A 225 2.27 53.02 15.00
N ASN A 226 1.36 53.96 14.75
CA ASN A 226 1.66 55.19 14.04
C ASN A 226 2.68 56.05 14.79
N TRP A 227 3.30 57.01 14.09
CA TRP A 227 4.21 57.96 14.71
C TRP A 227 3.60 58.76 15.87
N ASP A 228 2.29 59.04 15.81
CA ASP A 228 1.53 59.69 16.90
C ASP A 228 1.20 58.75 18.08
N LYS A 229 1.72 57.51 18.05
CA LYS A 229 1.54 56.41 19.01
C LYS A 229 0.13 55.79 19.05
N THR A 230 -0.71 56.05 18.04
CA THR A 230 -2.00 55.35 17.86
C THR A 230 -1.79 53.92 17.33
N ILE A 231 -2.76 53.02 17.58
CA ILE A 231 -2.74 51.59 17.18
C ILE A 231 -3.94 51.30 16.28
#